data_AF-A0A0L6U5E7-F1
#
_entry.id   AF-A0A0L6U5E7-F1
#
_cell.length_a   1.000
_cell.length_b   1.000
_cell.length_c   1.000
_cell.angle_alpha   90.00
_cell.angle_beta   90.00
_cell.angle_gamma   90.00
#
_symmetry.space_group_name_H-M   'P 1'
#
loop_
_entity.id
_entity.type
_entity.pdbx_description
1 polymer ?
#
loop_
_entity_poly.entity_id
_entity_poly.type
_entity_poly.pdbx_seq_one_letter_code
_entity_poly.pdbx_strand_id
1 'polypeptide(L)'
;QGRAWKELAWHQGAQHPNTIRLVLLLFINWFNPRGNILAGKKQSIGIITLNCMSLSPTMRNKSPWTFLAGITPGPQAPDITTITHLIKPIIDKLHELTNPLYLNTHAYPTGREIELRLLPLIGDLGATHKVAGFASHSENYFCSWCDAHRDNMAKLTLSKPRTGVEV
;
A
#
# COMPACT_ATOMS: atom_id res chain seq x y z
N GLN A 1 -17.61 3.23 -5.69
CA GLN A 1 -16.30 3.75 -5.25
C GLN A 1 -16.26 3.79 -3.73
N GLY A 2 -15.16 3.32 -3.11
CA GLY A 2 -15.04 3.20 -1.65
C GLY A 2 -15.03 4.55 -0.92
N ARG A 3 -15.31 4.55 0.39
CA ARG A 3 -15.41 5.77 1.22
C ARG A 3 -14.15 6.64 1.16
N ALA A 4 -12.97 6.02 1.27
CA ALA A 4 -11.67 6.71 1.17
C ALA A 4 -11.46 7.45 -0.17
N TRP A 5 -12.07 6.98 -1.26
CA TRP A 5 -12.02 7.68 -2.55
C TRP A 5 -12.89 8.94 -2.56
N LYS A 6 -14.04 8.89 -1.86
CA LYS A 6 -14.97 10.03 -1.77
C LYS A 6 -14.46 11.13 -0.84
N GLU A 7 -13.74 10.74 0.21
CA GLU A 7 -13.20 11.65 1.22
C GLU A 7 -11.78 12.14 0.89
N LEU A 8 -11.20 11.70 -0.24
CA LEU A 8 -9.88 12.12 -0.67
C LEU A 8 -9.85 13.64 -0.92
N ALA A 9 -9.17 14.36 -0.02
CA ALA A 9 -8.98 15.79 -0.13
C ALA A 9 -7.58 16.13 -0.66
N TRP A 10 -7.55 17.11 -1.55
CA TRP A 10 -6.35 17.73 -2.09
C TRP A 10 -6.13 19.07 -1.39
N HIS A 11 -4.88 19.53 -1.38
CA HIS A 11 -4.56 20.84 -0.82
C HIS A 11 -5.35 21.93 -1.56
N GLN A 12 -6.03 22.78 -0.79
CA GLN A 12 -6.85 23.91 -1.29
C GLN A 12 -5.99 25.18 -1.47
N GLY A 13 -4.68 25.04 -1.65
CA GLY A 13 -3.77 26.15 -1.93
C GLY A 13 -4.18 26.91 -3.19
N ALA A 14 -3.52 28.05 -3.45
CA ALA A 14 -3.75 28.87 -4.64
C ALA A 14 -3.92 27.95 -5.86
N GLN A 15 -5.10 27.98 -6.48
CA GLN A 15 -5.42 27.09 -7.60
C GLN A 15 -4.47 27.39 -8.74
N HIS A 16 -3.31 26.74 -8.77
CA HIS A 16 -2.39 26.85 -9.88
C HIS A 16 -3.02 26.06 -11.03
N PRO A 17 -3.29 26.71 -12.19
CA PRO A 17 -4.00 26.07 -13.31
C PRO A 17 -3.28 24.84 -13.87
N ASN A 18 -2.03 24.60 -13.49
CA ASN A 18 -1.18 23.51 -14.00
C ASN A 18 -0.87 22.38 -13.00
N THR A 19 -1.59 22.29 -11.87
CA THR A 19 -1.33 21.28 -10.83
C THR A 19 -1.65 19.85 -11.32
N ILE A 20 -0.75 18.89 -11.11
CA ILE A 20 -1.04 17.45 -11.28
C ILE A 20 -1.39 16.85 -9.94
N ARG A 21 -2.50 16.10 -9.90
CA ARG A 21 -2.88 15.28 -8.74
C ARG A 21 -2.73 13.80 -9.08
N LEU A 22 -1.85 13.13 -8.36
CA LEU A 22 -1.50 11.74 -8.60
C LEU A 22 -1.91 10.87 -7.40
N VAL A 23 -2.64 9.80 -7.67
CA VAL A 23 -2.93 8.78 -6.66
C VAL A 23 -2.00 7.59 -6.87
N LEU A 24 -1.30 7.20 -5.82
CA LEU A 24 -0.44 6.01 -5.80
C LEU A 24 -1.13 4.85 -5.10
N LEU A 25 -0.83 3.65 -5.57
CA LEU A 25 -1.13 2.35 -4.98
C LEU A 25 0.18 1.76 -4.50
N LEU A 26 0.22 1.31 -3.24
CA LEU A 26 1.33 0.55 -2.69
C LEU A 26 0.97 -0.93 -2.73
N PHE A 27 1.75 -1.72 -3.45
CA PHE A 27 1.62 -3.16 -3.47
C PHE A 27 2.76 -3.79 -2.68
N ILE A 28 2.43 -4.80 -1.87
CA ILE A 28 3.41 -5.63 -1.20
C ILE A 28 2.96 -7.09 -1.17
N ASN A 29 3.86 -7.99 -1.54
CA ASN A 29 3.63 -9.41 -1.36
C ASN A 29 4.95 -10.17 -1.22
N TRP A 30 4.88 -11.33 -0.59
CA TRP A 30 5.97 -12.28 -0.44
C TRP A 30 5.66 -13.56 -1.21
N PHE A 31 6.64 -14.05 -1.94
CA PHE A 31 6.50 -15.27 -2.73
C PHE A 31 7.76 -16.13 -2.65
N ASN A 32 7.61 -17.40 -3.04
CA ASN A 32 8.75 -18.30 -3.16
C ASN A 32 9.42 -18.11 -4.52
N PRO A 33 10.64 -17.53 -4.60
CA PRO A 33 11.33 -17.32 -5.87
C PRO A 33 11.72 -18.65 -6.54
N ARG A 34 11.72 -19.76 -5.80
CA ARG A 34 12.03 -21.11 -6.32
C ARG A 34 10.78 -21.87 -6.79
N GLY A 35 9.61 -21.24 -6.77
CA GLY A 35 8.34 -21.87 -7.08
C GLY A 35 7.82 -22.77 -5.94
N ASN A 36 6.52 -23.07 -5.99
CA ASN A 36 5.85 -23.89 -4.98
C ASN A 36 5.77 -25.35 -5.44
N ILE A 37 6.85 -26.09 -5.27
CA ILE A 37 6.92 -27.54 -5.57
C ILE A 37 6.90 -28.37 -4.29
N LEU A 38 6.29 -29.56 -4.34
CA LEU A 38 6.28 -30.53 -3.24
C LEU A 38 7.72 -30.91 -2.88
N ALA A 39 8.07 -30.90 -1.58
CA ALA A 39 9.43 -31.09 -1.05
C ALA A 39 10.50 -30.07 -1.55
N GLY A 40 10.09 -28.98 -2.22
CA GLY A 40 11.00 -27.91 -2.63
C GLY A 40 11.50 -27.06 -1.47
N LYS A 41 12.67 -26.43 -1.65
CA LYS A 41 13.20 -25.45 -0.69
C LYS A 41 12.23 -24.26 -0.60
N LYS A 42 11.67 -24.04 0.58
CA LYS A 42 10.83 -22.88 0.87
C LYS A 42 11.73 -21.67 1.14
N GLN A 43 11.56 -20.64 0.32
CA GLN A 43 12.10 -19.31 0.57
C GLN A 43 10.98 -18.30 0.38
N SER A 44 11.18 -17.11 0.93
CA SER A 44 10.24 -16.01 0.83
C SER A 44 11.04 -14.75 0.56
N ILE A 45 10.74 -14.10 -0.55
CA ILE A 45 11.27 -12.80 -0.94
C ILE A 45 10.06 -11.90 -1.20
N GLY A 46 10.16 -10.64 -0.76
CA GLY A 46 9.10 -9.66 -0.90
C GLY A 46 9.40 -8.66 -2.00
N ILE A 47 8.36 -8.23 -2.69
CA ILE A 47 8.43 -7.10 -3.62
C ILE A 47 7.50 -6.01 -3.09
N ILE A 48 7.98 -4.77 -3.13
CA ILE A 48 7.22 -3.56 -2.83
C ILE A 48 7.17 -2.72 -4.10
N THR A 49 5.97 -2.45 -4.62
CA THR A 49 5.81 -1.59 -5.81
C THR A 49 4.87 -0.41 -5.56
N LEU A 50 5.08 0.65 -6.33
CA LEU A 50 4.17 1.78 -6.43
C LEU A 50 3.60 1.85 -7.85
N ASN A 51 2.29 1.99 -7.95
CA ASN A 51 1.59 2.12 -9.24
C ASN A 51 0.76 3.41 -9.24
N CYS A 52 0.76 4.13 -10.35
CA CYS A 52 -0.03 5.35 -10.48
C CYS A 52 -1.47 5.03 -10.89
N MET A 53 -2.41 5.23 -9.97
CA MET A 53 -3.85 5.00 -10.18
C MET A 53 -4.50 6.06 -11.07
N SER A 54 -3.84 7.20 -11.29
CA SER A 54 -4.28 8.22 -12.26
C SER A 54 -4.05 7.79 -13.72
N LEU A 55 -3.28 6.72 -13.96
CA LEU A 55 -3.18 6.09 -15.29
C LEU A 55 -4.39 5.20 -15.58
N SER A 56 -4.67 4.97 -16.87
CA SER A 56 -5.77 4.10 -17.29
C SER A 56 -5.60 2.67 -16.74
N PRO A 57 -6.70 1.95 -16.44
CA PRO A 57 -6.62 0.59 -15.91
C PRO A 57 -5.83 -0.39 -16.78
N THR A 58 -5.84 -0.19 -18.09
CA THR A 58 -5.11 -1.02 -19.07
C THR A 58 -3.61 -0.76 -19.09
N MET A 59 -3.13 0.32 -18.46
CA MET A 59 -1.71 0.68 -18.39
C MET A 59 -1.13 0.53 -17.00
N ARG A 60 -1.85 0.98 -15.96
CA ARG A 60 -1.30 1.21 -14.61
C ARG A 60 -0.66 0.00 -13.93
N ASN A 61 -0.97 -1.22 -14.36
CA ASN A 61 -0.43 -2.47 -13.80
C ASN A 61 0.57 -3.18 -14.72
N LYS A 62 0.98 -2.54 -15.83
CA LYS A 62 2.02 -3.09 -16.71
C LYS A 62 3.41 -2.77 -16.14
N SER A 63 4.37 -3.63 -16.42
CA SER A 63 5.76 -3.51 -15.95
C SER A 63 6.37 -2.10 -16.19
N PRO A 64 6.22 -1.46 -17.38
CA PRO A 64 6.80 -0.13 -17.60
C PRO A 64 6.22 0.99 -16.72
N TRP A 65 5.03 0.80 -16.15
CA TRP A 65 4.32 1.78 -15.33
C TRP A 65 4.28 1.39 -13.85
N THR A 66 5.03 0.36 -13.47
CA THR A 66 5.16 -0.12 -12.10
C THR A 66 6.52 0.28 -11.57
N PHE A 67 6.55 1.10 -10.52
CA PHE A 67 7.79 1.48 -9.86
C PHE A 67 8.15 0.47 -8.79
N LEU A 68 9.33 -0.16 -8.92
CA LEU A 68 9.87 -1.05 -7.88
C LEU A 68 10.45 -0.20 -6.75
N ALA A 69 9.72 -0.11 -5.63
CA ALA A 69 10.11 0.68 -4.47
C ALA A 69 11.04 -0.07 -3.51
N GLY A 70 11.00 -1.41 -3.51
CA GLY A 70 11.89 -2.20 -2.68
C GLY A 70 11.76 -3.71 -2.87
N ILE A 71 12.77 -4.42 -2.38
CA ILE A 71 12.80 -5.89 -2.28
C ILE A 71 13.14 -6.24 -0.84
N THR A 72 12.34 -7.08 -0.19
CA THR A 72 12.69 -7.58 1.15
C THR A 72 13.54 -8.85 1.01
N PRO A 73 14.67 -8.97 1.70
CA PRO A 73 15.53 -10.14 1.61
C PRO A 73 14.85 -11.39 2.16
N GLY A 74 15.23 -12.55 1.63
CA GLY A 74 14.88 -13.85 2.21
C GLY A 74 15.86 -14.28 3.32
N PRO A 75 15.74 -15.50 3.87
CA PRO A 75 14.96 -16.61 3.32
C PRO A 75 13.49 -16.66 3.79
N GLN A 76 13.10 -15.85 4.77
CA GLN A 76 11.74 -15.83 5.34
C GLN A 76 11.11 -14.46 5.12
N ALA A 77 9.78 -14.41 5.12
CA ALA A 77 9.08 -13.13 5.16
C ALA A 77 9.45 -12.41 6.48
N PRO A 78 9.69 -11.10 6.44
CA PRO A 78 9.99 -10.33 7.64
C PRO A 78 8.83 -10.42 8.64
N ASP A 79 9.17 -10.34 9.92
CA ASP A 79 8.21 -10.09 10.98
C ASP A 79 7.72 -8.63 10.93
N ILE A 80 6.80 -8.28 11.83
CA ILE A 80 6.17 -6.95 11.89
C ILE A 80 7.23 -5.87 12.12
N THR A 81 8.12 -6.06 13.10
CA THR A 81 9.19 -5.10 13.42
C THR A 81 10.10 -4.85 12.21
N THR A 82 10.55 -5.91 11.56
CA THR A 82 11.46 -5.84 10.42
C THR A 82 10.78 -5.17 9.23
N ILE A 83 9.53 -5.52 8.90
CA ILE A 83 8.87 -4.86 7.77
C ILE A 83 8.58 -3.38 8.05
N THR A 84 8.23 -3.01 9.28
CA THR A 84 8.05 -1.62 9.68
C THR A 84 9.33 -0.83 9.41
N HIS A 85 10.51 -1.35 9.77
CA HIS A 85 11.78 -0.70 9.48
C HIS A 85 12.10 -0.63 7.99
N LEU A 86 11.83 -1.71 7.24
CA LEU A 86 12.11 -1.77 5.80
C LEU A 86 11.23 -0.81 4.99
N ILE A 87 9.96 -0.65 5.36
CA ILE A 87 9.01 0.18 4.61
C ILE A 87 9.05 1.65 5.05
N LYS A 88 9.58 1.94 6.24
CA LYS A 88 9.64 3.29 6.81
C LYS A 88 10.19 4.35 5.84
N PRO A 89 11.29 4.14 5.10
CA PRO A 89 11.78 5.15 4.15
C PRO A 89 10.78 5.47 3.04
N ILE A 90 10.03 4.46 2.56
CA ILE A 90 9.00 4.63 1.54
C ILE A 90 7.82 5.43 2.12
N ILE A 91 7.38 5.08 3.33
CA ILE A 91 6.28 5.77 4.01
C ILE A 91 6.66 7.22 4.34
N ASP A 92 7.85 7.45 4.89
CA ASP A 92 8.35 8.78 5.22
C ASP A 92 8.41 9.65 3.95
N LYS A 93 8.89 9.09 2.83
CA LYS A 93 8.91 9.83 1.56
C LYS A 93 7.52 10.09 1.00
N LEU A 94 6.62 9.11 1.04
CA LEU A 94 5.23 9.29 0.62
C LEU A 94 4.52 10.35 1.47
N HIS A 95 4.82 10.40 2.77
CA HIS A 95 4.31 11.41 3.69
C HIS A 95 4.84 12.80 3.34
N GLU A 96 6.14 12.95 3.09
CA GLU A 96 6.72 14.21 2.60
C GLU A 96 6.03 14.70 1.32
N LEU A 97 5.79 13.79 0.38
CA LEU A 97 5.13 14.04 -0.91
C LEU A 97 3.62 14.30 -0.80
N THR A 98 3.04 14.24 0.41
CA THR A 98 1.68 14.74 0.62
C THR A 98 1.62 16.27 0.55
N ASN A 99 2.74 16.94 0.80
CA ASN A 99 2.88 18.36 0.50
C ASN A 99 3.07 18.54 -1.01
N PRO A 100 2.47 19.57 -1.62
CA PRO A 100 2.72 19.87 -3.02
C PRO A 100 4.20 20.10 -3.29
N LEU A 101 4.71 19.54 -4.39
CA LEU A 101 6.08 19.69 -4.85
C LEU A 101 6.09 20.37 -6.21
N TYR A 102 7.13 21.15 -6.51
CA TYR A 102 7.25 21.83 -7.79
C TYR A 102 8.32 21.16 -8.65
N LEU A 103 7.97 20.72 -9.87
CA LEU A 103 8.91 20.09 -10.80
C LEU A 103 8.85 20.69 -12.20
N ASN A 104 10.04 20.88 -12.76
CA ASN A 104 10.22 21.22 -14.17
C ASN A 104 10.16 19.93 -15.00
N THR A 105 9.37 19.95 -16.06
CA THR A 105 9.23 18.83 -16.99
C THR A 105 9.46 19.33 -18.40
N HIS A 106 9.76 18.43 -19.35
CA HIS A 106 9.97 18.84 -20.75
C HIS A 106 8.79 19.66 -21.32
N ALA A 107 7.55 19.28 -20.99
CA ALA A 107 6.36 19.98 -21.45
C ALA A 107 6.03 21.25 -20.63
N TYR A 108 6.59 21.39 -19.43
CA TYR A 108 6.37 22.53 -18.53
C TYR A 108 7.74 23.00 -17.99
N PRO A 109 8.53 23.73 -18.79
CA PRO A 109 9.89 24.14 -18.42
C PRO A 109 9.92 25.19 -17.30
N THR A 110 8.86 25.99 -17.16
CA THR A 110 8.67 26.90 -16.02
C THR A 110 8.26 26.17 -14.75
N GLY A 111 8.03 24.86 -14.83
CA GLY A 111 7.61 24.01 -13.75
C GLY A 111 6.10 23.90 -13.58
N ARG A 112 5.73 22.89 -12.80
CA ARG A 112 4.35 22.64 -12.39
C ARG A 112 4.31 22.00 -11.02
N GLU A 113 3.26 22.33 -10.28
CA GLU A 113 2.98 21.71 -9.00
C GLU A 113 2.46 20.28 -9.18
N ILE A 114 2.90 19.37 -8.33
CA ILE A 114 2.47 17.98 -8.28
C ILE A 114 2.10 17.67 -6.83
N GLU A 115 0.94 17.07 -6.64
CA GLU A 115 0.48 16.61 -5.34
C GLU A 115 0.22 15.10 -5.42
N LEU A 116 0.74 14.35 -4.44
CA LEU A 116 0.65 12.90 -4.39
C LEU A 116 -0.18 12.45 -3.19
N ARG A 117 -0.94 11.38 -3.38
CA ARG A 117 -1.70 10.71 -2.32
C ARG A 117 -1.55 9.21 -2.45
N LEU A 118 -1.14 8.53 -1.39
CA LEU A 118 -1.26 7.08 -1.28
C LEU A 118 -2.71 6.75 -0.90
N LEU A 119 -3.34 5.80 -1.59
CA LEU A 119 -4.71 5.41 -1.26
C LEU A 119 -4.86 3.91 -0.97
N PRO A 120 -4.72 2.99 -1.92
CA PRO A 120 -4.78 1.56 -1.61
C PRO A 120 -3.40 0.99 -1.22
N LEU A 121 -3.38 0.23 -0.14
CA LEU A 121 -2.40 -0.83 0.13
C LEU A 121 -2.97 -2.15 -0.40
N ILE A 122 -2.28 -2.80 -1.33
CA ILE A 122 -2.71 -4.05 -1.95
C ILE A 122 -1.67 -5.14 -1.70
N GLY A 123 -2.16 -6.35 -1.46
CA GLY A 123 -1.36 -7.54 -1.22
C GLY A 123 -2.29 -8.69 -0.83
N ASP A 124 -1.73 -9.83 -0.48
CA ASP A 124 -2.51 -10.84 0.22
C ASP A 124 -2.82 -10.38 1.67
N LEU A 125 -3.70 -11.11 2.35
CA LEU A 125 -4.16 -10.73 3.69
C LEU A 125 -3.01 -10.70 4.70
N GLY A 126 -2.09 -11.67 4.64
CA GLY A 126 -0.95 -11.71 5.53
C GLY A 126 0.00 -10.53 5.32
N ALA A 127 0.21 -10.13 4.08
CA ALA A 127 1.11 -9.06 3.72
C ALA A 127 0.55 -7.68 4.09
N THR A 128 -0.70 -7.44 3.71
CA THR A 128 -1.39 -6.18 3.99
C THR A 128 -1.57 -5.99 5.50
N HIS A 129 -1.90 -7.05 6.25
CA HIS A 129 -2.03 -6.95 7.71
C HIS A 129 -0.71 -6.62 8.39
N LYS A 130 0.39 -7.27 7.99
CA LYS A 130 1.72 -6.95 8.53
C LYS A 130 2.11 -5.50 8.31
N VAL A 131 1.86 -4.96 7.12
CA VAL A 131 2.24 -3.58 6.77
C VAL A 131 1.29 -2.54 7.37
N ALA A 132 -0.01 -2.81 7.39
CA ALA A 132 -1.02 -1.92 7.94
C ALA A 132 -1.06 -1.95 9.49
N GLY A 133 -0.36 -2.90 10.12
CA GLY A 133 -0.41 -3.10 11.57
C GLY A 133 -1.71 -3.74 12.03
N PHE A 134 -2.37 -4.56 11.19
CA PHE A 134 -3.54 -5.33 11.58
C PHE A 134 -3.16 -6.67 12.20
N ALA A 135 -4.04 -7.16 13.08
CA ALA A 135 -3.96 -8.50 13.67
C ALA A 135 -3.82 -9.58 12.58
N SER A 136 -3.04 -10.62 12.84
CA SER A 136 -2.87 -11.71 11.86
C SER A 136 -4.22 -12.36 11.53
N HIS A 137 -4.34 -12.87 10.30
CA HIS A 137 -5.49 -13.68 9.87
C HIS A 137 -5.72 -14.93 10.74
N SER A 138 -4.73 -15.34 11.54
CA SER A 138 -4.79 -16.49 12.45
C SER A 138 -5.17 -16.11 13.89
N GLU A 139 -5.32 -14.83 14.21
CA GLU A 139 -5.69 -14.35 15.55
C GLU A 139 -7.15 -14.67 15.90
N ASN A 140 -7.46 -14.60 17.21
CA ASN A 140 -8.83 -14.72 17.71
C ASN A 140 -9.76 -13.64 17.14
N TYR A 141 -9.25 -12.42 16.95
CA TYR A 141 -9.93 -11.33 16.27
C TYR A 141 -9.14 -10.95 15.02
N PHE A 142 -9.41 -11.66 13.92
CA PHE A 142 -8.60 -11.61 12.71
C PHE A 142 -9.06 -10.55 11.68
N CYS A 143 -10.29 -10.05 11.76
CA CYS A 143 -10.88 -9.18 10.74
C CYS A 143 -10.73 -7.69 11.09
N SER A 144 -10.13 -6.88 10.23
CA SER A 144 -9.92 -5.45 10.49
C SER A 144 -11.20 -4.61 10.50
N TRP A 145 -12.33 -5.20 10.08
CA TRP A 145 -13.62 -4.51 9.91
C TRP A 145 -14.76 -5.14 10.71
N CYS A 146 -14.47 -6.08 11.61
CA CYS A 146 -15.46 -6.62 12.55
C CYS A 146 -14.83 -7.14 13.83
N ASP A 147 -15.67 -7.38 14.84
CA ASP A 147 -15.27 -7.86 16.16
C ASP A 147 -15.61 -9.35 16.37
N ALA A 148 -15.78 -10.11 15.28
CA ALA A 148 -16.09 -11.53 15.38
C ALA A 148 -14.88 -12.32 15.89
N HIS A 149 -15.11 -13.13 16.93
CA HIS A 149 -14.15 -14.15 17.38
C HIS A 149 -14.02 -15.24 16.30
N ARG A 150 -12.84 -15.86 16.17
CA ARG A 150 -12.55 -16.95 15.22
C ARG A 150 -13.54 -18.11 15.30
N ASP A 151 -14.01 -18.46 16.49
CA ASP A 151 -15.02 -19.53 16.67
C ASP A 151 -16.43 -19.14 16.19
N ASN A 152 -16.65 -17.85 15.91
CA ASN A 152 -17.92 -17.28 15.50
C ASN A 152 -17.85 -16.69 14.07
N MET A 153 -17.00 -17.22 13.19
CA MET A 153 -16.85 -16.74 11.80
C MET A 153 -18.18 -16.66 11.01
N ALA A 154 -19.16 -17.50 11.34
CA ALA A 154 -20.49 -17.43 10.70
C ALA A 154 -21.24 -16.11 11.01
N LYS A 155 -20.82 -15.36 12.03
CA LYS A 155 -21.42 -14.09 12.47
C LYS A 155 -20.69 -12.85 11.95
N LEU A 156 -19.83 -13.00 10.93
CA LEU A 156 -19.13 -11.90 10.29
C LEU A 156 -20.13 -10.85 9.79
N THR A 157 -20.09 -9.68 10.42
CA THR A 157 -20.89 -8.51 10.07
C THR A 157 -19.99 -7.29 10.08
N LEU A 158 -20.14 -6.41 9.10
CA LEU A 158 -19.34 -5.19 9.04
C LEU A 158 -19.65 -4.33 10.27
N SER A 159 -18.64 -4.06 11.09
CA SER A 159 -18.71 -3.13 12.22
C SER A 159 -17.85 -1.90 11.95
N LYS A 160 -17.63 -1.07 12.97
CA LYS A 160 -16.70 0.06 12.85
C LYS A 160 -15.28 -0.51 12.68
N PRO A 161 -14.43 0.08 11.82
CA PRO A 161 -13.04 -0.33 11.73
C PRO A 161 -12.37 -0.27 13.10
N ARG A 162 -11.60 -1.31 13.44
CA ARG A 162 -10.86 -1.34 14.71
C ARG A 162 -9.76 -0.27 14.70
N THR A 163 -9.64 0.45 15.81
CA THR A 163 -8.58 1.44 16.00
C THR A 163 -7.31 0.75 16.47
N GLY A 164 -6.13 1.35 16.29
CA GLY A 164 -4.85 0.73 16.69
C GLY A 164 -4.69 0.44 18.20
N VAL A 165 -5.66 0.82 19.02
CA VAL A 165 -5.75 0.49 20.46
C VAL A 165 -6.49 -0.85 20.69
N GLU A 166 -7.30 -1.27 19.72
CA GLU A 166 -8.16 -2.46 19.75
C GLU A 166 -7.60 -3.63 18.91
N VAL A 167 -6.42 -3.42 18.29
CA VAL A 167 -5.74 -4.37 17.40
C VAL A 167 -4.58 -5.04 18.13
#